data_AF-A0A0F8X7J3-F1
#
_entry.id   AF-A0A0F8X7J3-F1
#
_cell.length_a   1.000
_cell.length_b   1.000
_cell.length_c   1.000
_cell.angle_alpha   90.00
_cell.angle_beta   90.00
_cell.angle_gamma   90.00
#
_symmetry.space_group_name_H-M   'P 1'
#
loop_
_entity.id
_entity.type
_entity.pdbx_description
1 polymer ?
#
loop_
_entity_poly.entity_id
_entity_poly.type
_entity_poly.pdbx_seq_one_letter_code
_entity_poly.pdbx_strand_id
1 'polypeptide(L)'
;VYEMLQRRGLAERMVMGYGADRLPDMGVVTAFSKILPDVGWHATRHPARGADSLRHADGSVPVEYRTNILGAWSSHDPLCKRVYGWKVPPKLTWMARPLGDRSPLPMIRIACEQALLADRPGQGQMGADFWPDLRPRGYVRPTVYGRYPSTNEANAGMFLCKLLYPGPTGPVPTLRYELIREGLQECEARIFLEKLLTAKPCPLPARLAKQCQGVLDERTRWHRMQQIGLTANVAFAMSDWQGRSAKLYAAAAKAARAIAAK
;
A
#
# COMPACT_ATOMS: atom_id res chain seq x y z
N VAL A 1 -20.66 8.19 17.92
CA VAL A 1 -20.10 7.40 16.79
C VAL A 1 -20.03 5.92 17.13
N TYR A 2 -19.42 5.52 18.26
CA TYR A 2 -19.32 4.11 18.65
C TYR A 2 -20.68 3.37 18.67
N GLU A 3 -21.69 3.90 19.36
CA GLU A 3 -23.04 3.31 19.37
C GLU A 3 -23.65 3.16 17.97
N MET A 4 -23.39 4.12 17.08
CA MET A 4 -23.85 4.05 15.69
C MET A 4 -23.15 2.93 14.93
N LEU A 5 -21.83 2.76 15.12
CA LEU A 5 -21.07 1.66 14.53
C LEU A 5 -21.53 0.32 15.11
N GLN A 6 -21.80 0.25 16.42
CA GLN A 6 -22.32 -0.94 17.08
C GLN A 6 -23.69 -1.35 16.54
N ARG A 7 -24.64 -0.42 16.40
CA ARG A 7 -25.95 -0.67 15.78
C ARG A 7 -25.85 -1.17 14.32
N ARG A 8 -24.74 -0.86 13.65
CA ARG A 8 -24.44 -1.31 12.28
C ARG A 8 -23.59 -2.58 12.22
N GLY A 9 -23.24 -3.20 13.35
CA GLY A 9 -22.36 -4.37 13.39
C GLY A 9 -20.91 -4.09 13.00
N LEU A 10 -20.45 -2.84 13.14
CA LEU A 10 -19.11 -2.38 12.73
C LEU A 10 -18.21 -2.02 13.92
N ALA A 11 -18.66 -2.23 15.17
CA ALA A 11 -17.88 -1.87 16.36
C ALA A 11 -16.50 -2.55 16.39
N GLU A 12 -16.43 -3.86 16.10
CA GLU A 12 -15.18 -4.63 16.06
C GLU A 12 -14.24 -4.24 14.91
N ARG A 13 -14.72 -3.41 13.97
CA ARG A 13 -13.93 -2.91 12.84
C ARG A 13 -13.42 -1.49 13.09
N MET A 14 -13.82 -0.87 14.19
CA MET A 14 -13.38 0.47 14.54
C MET A 14 -11.92 0.43 14.96
N VAL A 15 -11.14 1.35 14.39
CA VAL A 15 -9.74 1.57 14.75
C VAL A 15 -9.54 3.06 14.93
N MET A 16 -8.88 3.44 16.02
CA MET A 16 -8.48 4.82 16.25
C MET A 16 -7.43 5.21 15.21
N GLY A 17 -7.59 6.39 14.61
CA GLY A 17 -6.63 6.92 13.65
C GLY A 17 -5.23 7.08 14.25
N TYR A 18 -4.26 7.45 13.41
CA TYR A 18 -2.89 7.61 13.86
C TYR A 18 -2.71 8.97 14.56
N GLY A 19 -2.08 8.96 15.75
CA GLY A 19 -1.97 10.15 16.60
C GLY A 19 -0.70 10.99 16.42
N ALA A 20 0.36 10.43 15.81
CA ALA A 20 1.63 11.12 15.54
C ALA A 20 2.50 10.30 14.55
N ASP A 21 3.60 10.90 14.05
CA ASP A 21 4.63 10.26 13.19
C ASP A 21 5.40 9.10 13.89
N ARG A 22 5.37 9.03 15.22
CA ARG A 22 6.04 7.97 16.00
C ARG A 22 5.09 7.23 16.93
N LEU A 23 4.73 7.86 18.04
CA LEU A 23 3.80 7.36 19.05
C LEU A 23 2.98 8.55 19.54
N PRO A 24 1.66 8.39 19.74
CA PRO A 24 0.89 9.37 20.50
C PRO A 24 1.44 9.46 21.92
N ASP A 25 1.29 10.63 22.53
CA ASP A 25 1.59 10.83 23.94
C ASP A 25 0.72 9.90 24.83
N MET A 26 1.28 9.40 25.93
CA MET A 26 0.58 8.46 26.83
C MET A 26 -0.71 9.07 27.40
N GLY A 27 -0.74 10.37 27.67
CA GLY A 27 -1.93 11.08 28.12
C GLY A 27 -3.04 11.07 27.06
N VAL A 28 -2.68 11.20 25.78
CA VAL A 28 -3.61 11.08 24.65
C VAL A 28 -4.17 9.66 24.57
N VAL A 29 -3.31 8.63 24.62
CA VAL A 29 -3.76 7.24 24.62
C VAL A 29 -4.68 6.97 25.81
N THR A 30 -4.31 7.43 27.00
CA THR A 30 -5.12 7.30 28.23
C THR A 30 -6.49 7.94 28.09
N ALA A 31 -6.57 9.16 27.56
CA ALA A 31 -7.84 9.85 27.37
C ALA A 31 -8.77 9.05 26.44
N PHE A 32 -8.25 8.57 25.31
CA PHE A 32 -9.06 7.79 24.36
C PHE A 32 -9.40 6.39 24.86
N SER A 33 -8.50 5.71 25.59
CA SER A 33 -8.79 4.41 26.20
C SER A 33 -9.91 4.49 27.24
N LYS A 34 -10.11 5.63 27.90
CA LYS A 34 -11.25 5.83 28.82
C LYS A 34 -12.58 6.00 28.09
N ILE A 35 -12.55 6.54 26.87
CA ILE A 35 -13.76 6.78 26.05
C ILE A 35 -14.09 5.53 25.21
N LEU A 36 -13.07 4.82 24.74
CA LEU A 36 -13.15 3.70 23.81
C LEU A 36 -12.17 2.58 24.24
N PRO A 37 -12.44 1.86 25.33
CA PRO A 37 -11.49 0.90 25.91
C PRO A 37 -11.14 -0.27 25.00
N ASP A 38 -12.07 -0.68 24.13
CA ASP A 38 -11.90 -1.85 23.24
C ASP A 38 -11.42 -1.49 21.83
N VAL A 39 -11.16 -0.20 21.56
CA VAL A 39 -10.76 0.26 20.23
C VAL A 39 -9.24 0.35 20.14
N GLY A 40 -8.65 -0.50 19.31
CA GLY A 40 -7.22 -0.45 19.01
C GLY A 40 -6.84 0.70 18.06
N TRP A 41 -5.54 0.85 17.81
CA TRP A 41 -4.97 2.00 17.09
C TRP A 41 -4.37 1.65 15.74
N HIS A 42 -4.46 2.57 14.79
CA HIS A 42 -3.61 2.63 13.62
C HIS A 42 -2.35 3.43 13.97
N ALA A 43 -1.17 2.90 13.69
CA ALA A 43 0.09 3.59 13.95
C ALA A 43 0.97 3.68 12.70
N THR A 44 1.33 4.91 12.32
CA THR A 44 2.31 5.21 11.27
C THR A 44 3.68 5.43 11.91
N ARG A 45 4.75 4.78 11.43
CA ARG A 45 6.07 4.78 12.12
C ARG A 45 7.30 4.72 11.21
N HIS A 46 8.37 5.34 11.68
CA HIS A 46 9.79 5.05 11.36
C HIS A 46 10.39 4.05 12.39
N PRO A 47 11.36 3.18 12.03
CA PRO A 47 11.31 1.94 11.21
C PRO A 47 10.83 0.66 11.96
N ALA A 48 11.17 -0.53 11.45
CA ALA A 48 10.35 -1.75 11.24
C ALA A 48 9.87 -2.60 12.43
N ARG A 49 10.01 -2.20 13.70
CA ARG A 49 9.43 -2.93 14.84
C ARG A 49 8.41 -2.05 15.54
N GLY A 50 7.26 -1.87 14.89
CA GLY A 50 6.12 -1.23 15.51
C GLY A 50 5.68 -2.06 16.72
N ALA A 51 5.53 -1.40 17.87
CA ALA A 51 4.93 -1.99 19.05
C ALA A 51 3.52 -2.48 18.71
N ASP A 52 3.22 -3.71 19.13
CA ASP A 52 1.91 -4.33 18.95
C ASP A 52 0.85 -3.72 19.89
N SER A 53 1.28 -2.84 20.80
CA SER A 53 0.41 -2.06 21.69
C SER A 53 0.95 -0.66 21.96
N LEU A 54 0.07 0.22 22.46
CA LEU A 54 0.38 1.55 22.98
C LEU A 54 0.07 1.58 24.48
N ARG A 55 0.95 2.18 25.27
CA ARG A 55 0.76 2.30 26.73
C ARG A 55 -0.20 3.44 27.07
N HIS A 56 -1.00 3.24 28.10
CA HIS A 56 -1.77 4.26 28.83
C HIS A 56 -1.57 4.11 30.34
N ALA A 57 -2.07 5.04 31.13
CA ALA A 57 -1.87 5.07 32.59
C ALA A 57 -2.28 3.75 33.28
N ASP A 58 -3.36 3.13 32.80
CA ASP A 58 -3.97 1.95 33.41
C ASP A 58 -3.63 0.64 32.67
N GLY A 59 -2.72 0.65 31.68
CA GLY A 59 -2.40 -0.54 30.88
C GLY A 59 -1.90 -0.28 29.47
N SER A 60 -2.41 -1.05 28.49
CA SER A 60 -2.09 -0.87 27.07
C SER A 60 -3.26 -1.23 26.15
N VAL A 61 -3.33 -0.56 25.01
CA VAL A 61 -4.29 -0.85 23.93
C VAL A 61 -3.58 -1.42 22.70
N PRO A 62 -4.21 -2.32 21.93
CA PRO A 62 -3.58 -2.96 20.78
C PRO A 62 -3.38 -1.98 19.61
N VAL A 63 -2.38 -2.26 18.77
CA VAL A 63 -2.17 -1.61 17.48
C VAL A 63 -2.69 -2.55 16.39
N GLU A 64 -3.84 -2.20 15.83
CA GLU A 64 -4.56 -2.99 14.84
C GLU A 64 -4.01 -2.84 13.43
N TYR A 65 -3.51 -1.66 13.08
CA TYR A 65 -2.89 -1.40 11.80
C TYR A 65 -1.55 -0.70 12.00
N ARG A 66 -0.55 -1.12 11.24
CA ARG A 66 0.77 -0.48 11.22
C ARG A 66 1.05 0.02 9.83
N THR A 67 1.48 1.27 9.70
CA THR A 67 2.05 1.78 8.45
C THR A 67 3.52 2.10 8.66
N ASN A 68 4.40 1.55 7.84
CA ASN A 68 5.80 1.96 7.83
C ASN A 68 6.06 2.85 6.63
N ILE A 69 6.94 3.83 6.82
CA ILE A 69 7.14 4.93 5.87
C ILE A 69 8.50 4.87 5.16
N LEU A 70 9.34 3.87 5.47
CA LEU A 70 10.66 3.65 4.86
C LEU A 70 10.78 2.26 4.27
N GLY A 71 11.53 2.07 3.19
CA GLY A 71 11.80 0.73 2.63
C GLY A 71 10.69 0.16 1.75
N ALA A 72 9.81 0.99 1.21
CA ALA A 72 8.83 0.58 0.18
C ALA A 72 9.51 0.17 -1.14
N TRP A 73 10.78 0.57 -1.31
CA TRP A 73 11.54 0.51 -2.56
C TRP A 73 12.80 -0.37 -2.44
N SER A 74 12.78 -1.38 -1.57
CA SER A 74 13.91 -2.30 -1.37
C SER A 74 13.62 -3.67 -1.98
N SER A 75 13.43 -3.73 -3.30
CA SER A 75 13.21 -5.02 -3.97
C SER A 75 14.51 -5.77 -4.25
N HIS A 76 14.49 -7.07 -3.98
CA HIS A 76 15.65 -7.95 -4.09
C HIS A 76 15.74 -8.55 -5.49
N ASP A 77 16.96 -8.80 -5.97
CA ASP A 77 17.13 -9.61 -7.18
C ASP A 77 16.55 -11.01 -6.93
N PRO A 78 15.67 -11.54 -7.80
CA PRO A 78 15.12 -12.88 -7.62
C PRO A 78 16.19 -13.99 -7.64
N LEU A 79 17.39 -13.73 -8.16
CA LEU A 79 18.54 -14.64 -8.04
C LEU A 79 19.09 -14.72 -6.62
N CYS A 80 19.00 -13.63 -5.85
CA CYS A 80 19.46 -13.58 -4.48
C CYS A 80 18.35 -13.98 -3.50
N LYS A 81 17.16 -13.40 -3.66
CA LYS A 81 16.04 -13.61 -2.75
C LYS A 81 14.71 -13.30 -3.43
N ARG A 82 13.78 -14.26 -3.38
CA ARG A 82 12.37 -14.02 -3.68
C ARG A 82 11.63 -13.72 -2.39
N VAL A 83 10.81 -12.68 -2.40
CA VAL A 83 9.96 -12.27 -1.28
C VAL A 83 8.51 -12.30 -1.73
N TYR A 84 7.60 -12.42 -0.77
CA TYR A 84 6.17 -12.61 -1.04
C TYR A 84 5.40 -11.67 -0.11
N GLY A 85 5.30 -10.39 -0.49
CA GLY A 85 4.68 -9.38 0.37
C GLY A 85 3.26 -9.75 0.82
N TRP A 86 2.50 -10.52 0.02
CA TRP A 86 1.17 -11.00 0.39
C TRP A 86 1.17 -12.05 1.53
N LYS A 87 2.32 -12.67 1.85
CA LYS A 87 2.47 -13.55 3.03
C LYS A 87 2.69 -12.77 4.32
N VAL A 88 2.93 -11.47 4.23
CA VAL A 88 3.09 -10.60 5.40
C VAL A 88 1.72 -10.39 6.07
N PRO A 89 1.62 -10.39 7.40
CA PRO A 89 0.34 -10.32 8.10
C PRO A 89 -0.56 -9.15 7.66
N PRO A 90 -1.90 -9.34 7.59
CA PRO A 90 -2.87 -8.40 7.00
C PRO A 90 -3.10 -7.08 7.77
N LYS A 91 -2.23 -6.75 8.73
CA LYS A 91 -2.31 -5.58 9.62
C LYS A 91 -1.10 -4.64 9.47
N LEU A 92 -0.34 -4.82 8.40
CA LEU A 92 0.77 -3.97 8.02
C LEU A 92 0.45 -3.33 6.68
N THR A 93 0.79 -2.06 6.51
CA THR A 93 0.72 -1.35 5.24
C THR A 93 1.99 -0.51 5.11
N TRP A 94 2.21 0.03 3.93
CA TRP A 94 3.40 0.83 3.66
C TRP A 94 3.02 2.16 3.04
N MET A 95 3.60 3.25 3.53
CA MET A 95 3.53 4.53 2.85
C MET A 95 4.79 4.67 2.00
N ALA A 96 4.65 4.59 0.68
CA ALA A 96 5.73 4.97 -0.21
C ALA A 96 5.92 6.49 -0.18
N ARG A 97 6.77 6.99 0.72
CA ARG A 97 7.05 8.43 0.88
C ARG A 97 7.38 9.19 -0.44
N PRO A 98 8.12 8.63 -1.41
CA PRO A 98 8.34 9.27 -2.72
C PRO A 98 7.08 9.40 -3.59
N LEU A 99 5.97 8.76 -3.21
CA LEU A 99 4.71 8.76 -3.92
C LEU A 99 3.84 9.92 -3.46
N GLY A 100 3.73 10.96 -4.27
CA GLY A 100 2.88 12.09 -4.01
C GLY A 100 2.19 12.67 -5.24
N ASP A 101 1.46 13.75 -5.04
CA ASP A 101 0.64 14.38 -6.10
C ASP A 101 1.46 14.77 -7.34
N ARG A 102 2.75 15.09 -7.15
CA ARG A 102 3.70 15.45 -8.22
C ARG A 102 4.50 14.25 -8.75
N SER A 103 4.26 13.04 -8.24
CA SER A 103 4.97 11.87 -8.72
C SER A 103 4.62 11.57 -10.17
N PRO A 104 5.59 11.13 -10.98
CA PRO A 104 5.35 10.62 -12.31
C PRO A 104 4.33 9.46 -12.30
N LEU A 105 3.50 9.41 -13.34
CA LEU A 105 2.48 8.37 -13.51
C LEU A 105 3.05 6.93 -13.44
N PRO A 106 4.25 6.63 -13.99
CA PRO A 106 4.86 5.31 -13.81
C PRO A 106 5.03 4.89 -12.35
N MET A 107 5.45 5.81 -11.46
CA MET A 107 5.62 5.50 -10.04
C MET A 107 4.29 5.17 -9.37
N ILE A 108 3.21 5.87 -9.74
CA ILE A 108 1.84 5.62 -9.25
C ILE A 108 1.38 4.23 -9.64
N ARG A 109 1.59 3.87 -10.91
CA ARG A 109 1.20 2.57 -11.46
C ARG A 109 1.89 1.40 -10.75
N ILE A 110 3.20 1.48 -10.57
CA ILE A 110 3.99 0.36 -10.03
C ILE A 110 3.98 0.28 -8.50
N ALA A 111 3.44 1.28 -7.80
CA ALA A 111 3.58 1.42 -6.34
C ALA A 111 3.10 0.19 -5.57
N CYS A 112 1.95 -0.39 -5.94
CA CYS A 112 1.37 -1.55 -5.25
C CYS A 112 2.25 -2.79 -5.42
N GLU A 113 2.66 -3.13 -6.65
CA GLU A 113 3.51 -4.30 -6.88
C GLU A 113 4.89 -4.12 -6.28
N GLN A 114 5.40 -2.88 -6.28
CA GLN A 114 6.67 -2.57 -5.67
C GLN A 114 6.69 -2.85 -4.16
N ALA A 115 5.57 -2.60 -3.47
CA ALA A 115 5.40 -2.97 -2.06
C ALA A 115 5.52 -4.49 -1.90
N LEU A 116 4.82 -5.28 -2.73
CA LEU A 116 4.89 -6.75 -2.69
C LEU A 116 6.32 -7.26 -2.87
N LEU A 117 7.06 -6.67 -3.81
CA LEU A 117 8.46 -6.99 -4.11
C LEU A 117 9.46 -6.54 -3.04
N ALA A 118 9.04 -5.66 -2.13
CA ALA A 118 9.82 -5.23 -0.97
C ALA A 118 9.42 -5.99 0.32
N ASP A 119 8.72 -7.12 0.19
CA ASP A 119 8.21 -7.93 1.31
C ASP A 119 7.22 -7.14 2.18
N ARG A 120 6.30 -6.41 1.52
CA ARG A 120 5.24 -5.60 2.13
C ARG A 120 3.88 -5.99 1.56
N PRO A 121 2.81 -6.02 2.36
CA PRO A 121 1.51 -6.51 1.91
C PRO A 121 0.73 -5.51 1.05
N GLY A 122 1.12 -4.23 1.03
CA GLY A 122 0.45 -3.23 0.20
C GLY A 122 0.80 -1.78 0.56
N GLN A 123 0.18 -0.85 -0.17
CA GLN A 123 0.29 0.60 0.04
C GLN A 123 -0.80 1.09 0.99
N GLY A 124 -0.46 2.07 1.84
CA GLY A 124 -1.35 2.75 2.77
C GLY A 124 -1.10 4.26 2.76
N GLN A 125 -1.96 5.01 3.47
CA GLN A 125 -1.90 6.48 3.54
C GLN A 125 -1.88 7.17 2.17
N MET A 126 -2.75 6.68 1.27
CA MET A 126 -3.07 7.36 0.01
C MET A 126 -4.40 8.07 0.15
N GLY A 127 -4.42 9.35 -0.23
CA GLY A 127 -5.57 10.21 -0.14
C GLY A 127 -6.47 10.07 -1.36
N ALA A 128 -7.76 9.86 -1.13
CA ALA A 128 -8.73 9.80 -2.22
C ALA A 128 -9.10 11.22 -2.69
N ASP A 129 -9.46 12.10 -1.78
CA ASP A 129 -10.22 13.32 -2.05
C ASP A 129 -9.79 14.50 -1.17
N PHE A 130 -8.53 14.54 -0.71
CA PHE A 130 -7.97 15.72 -0.07
C PHE A 130 -7.64 16.77 -1.14
N TRP A 131 -8.69 17.33 -1.72
CA TRP A 131 -8.64 18.33 -2.78
C TRP A 131 -7.94 19.61 -2.33
N PRO A 132 -7.50 20.44 -3.29
CA PRO A 132 -6.91 21.71 -2.94
C PRO A 132 -7.81 22.56 -2.04
N ASP A 133 -7.24 23.18 -1.01
CA ASP A 133 -7.96 24.19 -0.22
C ASP A 133 -8.06 25.47 -1.06
N LEU A 134 -9.29 25.94 -1.28
CA LEU A 134 -9.56 27.19 -2.00
C LEU A 134 -9.06 28.43 -1.25
N ARG A 135 -8.73 28.31 0.04
CA ARG A 135 -8.20 29.39 0.87
C ARG A 135 -6.93 28.93 1.60
N PRO A 136 -5.80 28.80 0.88
CA PRO A 136 -4.55 28.37 1.50
C PRO A 136 -4.16 29.34 2.62
N ARG A 137 -3.95 28.83 3.83
CA ARG A 137 -3.41 29.58 4.97
C ARG A 137 -1.99 29.09 5.24
N GLY A 138 -0.99 29.93 4.98
CA GLY A 138 0.42 29.61 5.23
C GLY A 138 1.06 28.69 4.17
N TYR A 139 2.24 28.15 4.52
CA TYR A 139 3.12 27.37 3.62
C TYR A 139 2.78 25.88 3.49
N VAL A 140 1.84 25.37 4.29
CA VAL A 140 1.55 23.94 4.35
C VAL A 140 0.59 23.57 3.22
N ARG A 141 0.95 22.53 2.46
CA ARG A 141 0.28 21.97 1.28
C ARG A 141 -1.18 22.44 1.14
N PRO A 142 -1.56 23.10 0.02
CA PRO A 142 -2.87 23.72 -0.11
C PRO A 142 -3.92 22.65 -0.40
N THR A 143 -4.12 21.68 0.49
CA THR A 143 -5.14 20.62 0.41
C THR A 143 -5.96 20.62 1.70
N VAL A 144 -7.16 20.05 1.65
CA VAL A 144 -8.02 19.89 2.84
C VAL A 144 -7.29 19.15 3.97
N TYR A 145 -6.40 18.22 3.63
CA TYR A 145 -5.55 17.52 4.59
C TYR A 145 -4.64 18.47 5.38
N GLY A 146 -4.04 19.46 4.70
CA GLY A 146 -3.12 20.43 5.30
C GLY A 146 -3.79 21.69 5.87
N ARG A 147 -5.13 21.76 5.92
CA ARG A 147 -5.87 22.98 6.29
C ARG A 147 -5.66 23.40 7.75
N TYR A 148 -5.35 22.46 8.65
CA TYR A 148 -5.19 22.77 10.07
C TYR A 148 -3.72 23.07 10.40
N PRO A 149 -3.40 24.12 11.16
CA PRO A 149 -2.00 24.43 11.53
C PRO A 149 -1.27 23.27 12.21
N SER A 150 -2.01 22.43 12.94
CA SER A 150 -1.51 21.24 13.62
C SER A 150 -1.29 20.02 12.72
N THR A 151 -1.74 20.03 11.45
CA THR A 151 -1.55 18.91 10.50
C THR A 151 -0.19 18.92 9.81
N ASN A 152 0.76 19.74 10.28
CA ASN A 152 2.13 19.70 9.76
C ASN A 152 2.87 18.45 10.28
N GLU A 153 2.50 17.29 9.76
CA GLU A 153 3.06 15.99 10.16
C GLU A 153 4.45 15.70 9.58
N ALA A 154 5.16 16.75 9.12
CA ALA A 154 6.49 16.67 8.50
C ALA A 154 6.63 15.49 7.53
N ASN A 155 7.22 14.37 7.99
CA ASN A 155 7.57 13.20 7.19
C ASN A 155 6.50 12.09 7.16
N ALA A 156 5.50 12.11 8.05
CA ALA A 156 4.37 11.16 8.07
C ALA A 156 3.15 11.65 7.27
N GLY A 157 3.18 12.90 6.82
CA GLY A 157 2.07 13.50 6.12
C GLY A 157 1.73 12.77 4.83
N MET A 158 0.46 12.76 4.45
CA MET A 158 0.00 12.15 3.20
C MET A 158 0.57 12.89 1.98
N PHE A 159 1.40 12.20 1.20
CA PHE A 159 2.09 12.75 0.02
C PHE A 159 1.23 12.71 -1.23
N LEU A 160 0.49 11.62 -1.42
CA LEU A 160 -0.50 11.45 -2.49
C LEU A 160 -1.86 11.78 -1.88
N CYS A 161 -2.33 13.01 -2.07
CA CYS A 161 -3.51 13.55 -1.40
C CYS A 161 -4.81 13.27 -2.15
N LYS A 162 -4.73 13.09 -3.48
CA LYS A 162 -5.91 13.01 -4.34
C LYS A 162 -5.76 12.00 -5.47
N LEU A 163 -6.54 10.93 -5.37
CA LEU A 163 -6.78 9.98 -6.45
C LEU A 163 -8.04 10.31 -7.24
N LEU A 164 -8.96 11.05 -6.63
CA LEU A 164 -10.23 11.46 -7.19
C LEU A 164 -10.24 12.98 -7.39
N TYR A 165 -10.97 13.42 -8.41
CA TYR A 165 -11.19 14.84 -8.70
C TYR A 165 -12.64 15.23 -8.35
N PRO A 166 -12.92 16.47 -7.89
CA PRO A 166 -14.30 16.90 -7.68
C PRO A 166 -15.04 17.03 -9.02
N GLY A 167 -16.05 16.20 -9.24
CA GLY A 167 -17.00 16.32 -10.35
C GLY A 167 -18.31 16.99 -9.94
N PRO A 168 -19.20 17.34 -10.90
CA PRO A 168 -20.45 18.05 -10.63
C PRO A 168 -21.39 17.32 -9.65
N THR A 169 -21.34 15.99 -9.63
CA THR A 169 -22.22 15.13 -8.81
C THR A 169 -21.44 14.34 -7.74
N GLY A 170 -20.15 14.63 -7.55
CA GLY A 170 -19.29 13.90 -6.61
C GLY A 170 -17.90 13.58 -7.16
N PRO A 171 -17.08 12.83 -6.39
CA PRO A 171 -15.73 12.46 -6.79
C PRO A 171 -15.71 11.61 -8.07
N VAL A 172 -14.84 11.94 -9.01
CA VAL A 172 -14.61 11.16 -10.24
C VAL A 172 -13.21 10.56 -10.28
N PRO A 173 -13.03 9.36 -10.85
CA PRO A 173 -11.71 8.76 -11.07
C PRO A 173 -10.77 9.69 -11.83
N THR A 174 -9.50 9.73 -11.43
CA THR A 174 -8.44 10.34 -12.23
C THR A 174 -7.60 9.27 -12.92
N LEU A 175 -6.74 9.67 -13.85
CA LEU A 175 -5.73 8.79 -14.42
C LEU A 175 -4.87 8.10 -13.33
N ARG A 176 -4.58 8.77 -12.21
CA ARG A 176 -3.82 8.17 -11.10
C ARG A 176 -4.60 7.05 -10.42
N TYR A 177 -5.90 7.24 -10.22
CA TYR A 177 -6.79 6.19 -9.69
C TYR A 177 -6.79 4.98 -10.61
N GLU A 178 -6.93 5.20 -11.92
CA GLU A 178 -6.94 4.11 -12.90
C GLU A 178 -5.63 3.34 -12.94
N LEU A 179 -4.48 4.03 -12.85
CA LEU A 179 -3.17 3.39 -12.79
C LEU A 179 -2.97 2.55 -11.53
N ILE A 180 -3.49 3.00 -10.38
CA ILE A 180 -3.47 2.18 -9.16
C ILE A 180 -4.38 0.96 -9.34
N ARG A 181 -5.58 1.14 -9.90
CA ARG A 181 -6.52 0.04 -10.15
C ARG A 181 -5.92 -1.02 -11.07
N GLU A 182 -5.26 -0.60 -12.15
CA GLU A 182 -4.56 -1.50 -13.07
C GLU A 182 -3.37 -2.19 -12.39
N GLY A 183 -2.54 -1.44 -11.65
CA GLY A 183 -1.44 -2.00 -10.87
C GLY A 183 -1.90 -3.02 -9.81
N LEU A 184 -3.07 -2.83 -9.20
CA LEU A 184 -3.69 -3.79 -8.28
C LEU A 184 -4.10 -5.08 -9.00
N GLN A 185 -4.68 -4.99 -10.21
CA GLN A 185 -5.01 -6.19 -10.99
C GLN A 185 -3.76 -7.00 -11.37
N GLU A 186 -2.65 -6.31 -11.67
CA GLU A 186 -1.35 -6.96 -11.92
C GLU A 186 -0.81 -7.63 -10.65
N CYS A 187 -0.98 -6.99 -9.48
CA CYS A 187 -0.65 -7.59 -8.18
C CYS A 187 -1.42 -8.89 -7.95
N GLU A 188 -2.73 -8.92 -8.20
CA GLU A 188 -3.55 -10.12 -8.02
C GLU A 188 -3.11 -11.26 -8.94
N ALA A 189 -2.80 -10.96 -10.21
CA ALA A 189 -2.28 -11.95 -11.15
C ALA A 189 -0.93 -12.53 -10.70
N ARG A 190 -0.03 -11.68 -10.16
CA ARG A 190 1.22 -12.12 -9.53
C ARG A 190 0.95 -13.01 -8.32
N ILE A 191 0.13 -12.56 -7.37
CA ILE A 191 -0.17 -13.29 -6.13
C ILE A 191 -0.75 -14.66 -6.45
N PHE A 192 -1.65 -14.74 -7.44
CA PHE A 192 -2.18 -16.01 -7.94
C PHE A 192 -1.07 -16.97 -8.37
N LEU A 193 -0.15 -16.53 -9.23
CA LEU A 193 0.98 -17.36 -9.69
C LEU A 193 1.91 -17.75 -8.52
N GLU A 194 2.25 -16.81 -7.65
CA GLU A 194 3.12 -17.07 -6.49
C GLU A 194 2.50 -18.07 -5.50
N LYS A 195 1.17 -18.02 -5.28
CA LYS A 195 0.45 -19.00 -4.46
C LYS A 195 0.60 -20.41 -5.03
N LEU A 196 0.41 -20.57 -6.35
CA LEU A 196 0.59 -21.87 -7.00
C LEU A 196 2.04 -22.35 -6.93
N LEU A 197 3.00 -21.49 -7.26
CA LEU A 197 4.42 -21.84 -7.29
C LEU A 197 4.99 -22.18 -5.91
N THR A 198 4.42 -21.63 -4.84
CA THR A 198 4.87 -21.88 -3.45
C THR A 198 4.05 -22.92 -2.70
N ALA A 199 2.99 -23.48 -3.30
CA ALA A 199 2.25 -24.60 -2.75
C ALA A 199 3.12 -25.87 -2.67
N LYS A 200 2.81 -26.74 -1.71
CA LYS A 200 3.51 -28.02 -1.51
C LYS A 200 2.50 -29.18 -1.48
N PRO A 201 2.45 -30.04 -2.51
CA PRO A 201 3.20 -29.96 -3.77
C PRO A 201 2.71 -28.80 -4.67
N CYS A 202 3.58 -28.33 -5.58
CA CYS A 202 3.19 -27.34 -6.59
C CYS A 202 2.20 -27.99 -7.58
N PRO A 203 1.00 -27.42 -7.79
CA PRO A 203 -0.02 -28.03 -8.63
C PRO A 203 0.26 -27.87 -10.13
N LEU A 204 1.27 -27.09 -10.54
CA LEU A 204 1.57 -26.87 -11.95
C LEU A 204 2.56 -27.91 -12.50
N PRO A 205 2.42 -28.35 -13.77
CA PRO A 205 3.46 -29.12 -14.43
C PRO A 205 4.81 -28.39 -14.42
N ALA A 206 5.91 -29.12 -14.23
CA ALA A 206 7.24 -28.53 -14.03
C ALA A 206 7.64 -27.50 -15.11
N ARG A 207 7.33 -27.78 -16.39
CA ARG A 207 7.58 -26.85 -17.50
C ARG A 207 6.81 -25.54 -17.35
N LEU A 208 5.52 -25.61 -17.00
CA LEU A 208 4.67 -24.44 -16.83
C LEU A 208 5.04 -23.64 -15.57
N ALA A 209 5.39 -24.33 -14.47
CA ALA A 209 5.90 -23.70 -13.26
C ALA A 209 7.17 -22.87 -13.55
N LYS A 210 8.14 -23.44 -14.29
CA LYS A 210 9.35 -22.74 -14.72
C LYS A 210 9.05 -21.51 -15.58
N GLN A 211 8.10 -21.61 -16.51
CA GLN A 211 7.67 -20.48 -17.35
C GLN A 211 7.05 -19.36 -16.52
N CYS A 212 6.13 -19.68 -15.60
CA CYS A 212 5.49 -18.69 -14.73
C CYS A 212 6.52 -17.99 -13.85
N GLN A 213 7.46 -18.74 -13.27
CA GLN A 213 8.55 -18.17 -12.48
C GLN A 213 9.43 -17.22 -13.32
N GLY A 214 9.73 -17.59 -14.56
CA GLY A 214 10.48 -16.74 -15.49
C GLY A 214 9.82 -15.38 -15.72
N VAL A 215 8.49 -15.36 -15.91
CA VAL A 215 7.73 -14.10 -16.08
C VAL A 215 7.79 -13.25 -14.82
N LEU A 216 7.62 -13.85 -13.63
CA LEU A 216 7.71 -13.12 -12.36
C LEU A 216 9.13 -12.57 -12.09
N ASP A 217 10.16 -13.34 -12.42
CA ASP A 217 11.55 -12.94 -12.25
C ASP A 217 11.94 -11.80 -13.22
N GLU A 218 11.54 -11.88 -14.51
CA GLU A 218 11.70 -10.80 -15.50
C GLU A 218 11.05 -9.51 -14.97
N ARG A 219 9.80 -9.60 -14.54
CA ARG A 219 9.04 -8.45 -14.02
C ARG A 219 9.68 -7.87 -12.75
N THR A 220 10.16 -8.70 -11.84
CA THR A 220 10.84 -8.23 -10.62
C THR A 220 12.11 -7.44 -10.95
N ARG A 221 12.91 -7.90 -11.91
CA ARG A 221 14.10 -7.15 -12.37
C ARG A 221 13.71 -5.83 -13.03
N TRP A 222 12.62 -5.81 -13.80
CA TRP A 222 12.09 -4.58 -14.37
C TRP A 222 11.72 -3.55 -13.30
N HIS A 223 10.95 -3.95 -12.28
CA HIS A 223 10.59 -3.08 -11.16
C HIS A 223 11.82 -2.54 -10.42
N ARG A 224 12.84 -3.38 -10.21
CA ARG A 224 14.11 -2.94 -9.61
C ARG A 224 14.79 -1.85 -10.43
N MET A 225 14.82 -1.97 -11.75
CA MET A 225 15.37 -0.90 -12.61
C MET A 225 14.62 0.41 -12.45
N GLN A 226 13.32 0.37 -12.16
CA GLN A 226 12.54 1.58 -11.91
C GLN A 226 12.90 2.30 -10.59
N GLN A 227 13.68 1.65 -9.72
CA GLN A 227 14.16 2.24 -8.47
C GLN A 227 15.46 3.02 -8.66
N ILE A 228 16.16 2.81 -9.78
CA ILE A 228 17.48 3.37 -10.05
C ILE A 228 17.31 4.77 -10.68
N GLY A 229 16.90 5.73 -9.86
CA GLY A 229 17.03 7.17 -10.12
C GLY A 229 16.03 7.82 -11.11
N LEU A 230 16.29 9.09 -11.42
CA LEU A 230 15.42 10.00 -12.19
C LEU A 230 15.07 9.50 -13.62
N THR A 231 15.92 8.68 -14.22
CA THR A 231 15.75 8.14 -15.59
C THR A 231 14.75 6.99 -15.68
N ALA A 232 14.37 6.38 -14.56
CA ALA A 232 13.38 5.30 -14.51
C ALA A 232 12.05 5.69 -15.18
N ASN A 233 11.59 6.92 -14.97
CA ASN A 233 10.30 7.39 -15.49
C ASN A 233 10.27 7.48 -17.02
N VAL A 234 11.39 7.87 -17.64
CA VAL A 234 11.54 7.97 -19.09
C VAL A 234 11.64 6.56 -19.69
N ALA A 235 12.41 5.67 -19.05
CA ALA A 235 12.51 4.28 -19.48
C ALA A 235 11.15 3.57 -19.46
N PHE A 236 10.27 3.85 -18.49
CA PHE A 236 8.97 3.21 -18.39
C PHE A 236 8.12 3.34 -19.65
N ALA A 237 7.95 4.57 -20.16
CA ALA A 237 7.13 4.85 -21.34
C ALA A 237 7.66 4.13 -22.60
N MET A 238 8.96 3.88 -22.67
CA MET A 238 9.62 3.22 -23.81
C MET A 238 9.86 1.72 -23.60
N SER A 239 9.37 1.15 -22.50
CA SER A 239 9.80 -0.18 -22.07
C SER A 239 8.99 -1.35 -22.61
N ASP A 240 7.91 -1.13 -23.37
CA ASP A 240 6.89 -2.17 -23.60
C ASP A 240 6.35 -2.76 -22.28
N TRP A 241 5.95 -1.87 -21.36
CA TRP A 241 5.34 -2.30 -20.10
C TRP A 241 4.03 -3.05 -20.35
N GLN A 242 3.27 -2.66 -21.39
CA GLN A 242 2.05 -3.37 -21.80
C GLN A 242 2.34 -4.82 -22.15
N GLY A 243 3.39 -5.09 -22.95
CA GLY A 243 3.79 -6.45 -23.30
C GLY A 243 4.14 -7.29 -22.08
N ARG A 244 4.80 -6.71 -21.06
CA ARG A 244 5.05 -7.43 -19.78
C ARG A 244 3.77 -7.72 -19.00
N SER A 245 2.81 -6.81 -19.01
CA SER A 245 1.50 -7.05 -18.37
C SER A 245 0.71 -8.13 -19.11
N ALA A 246 0.71 -8.12 -20.45
CA ALA A 246 0.13 -9.18 -21.26
C ALA A 246 0.78 -10.55 -20.98
N LYS A 247 2.12 -10.62 -20.87
CA LYS A 247 2.84 -11.84 -20.48
C LYS A 247 2.40 -12.35 -19.11
N LEU A 248 2.23 -11.47 -18.12
CA LEU A 248 1.76 -11.82 -16.77
C LEU A 248 0.37 -12.44 -16.81
N TYR A 249 -0.60 -11.78 -17.44
CA TYR A 249 -1.95 -12.30 -17.56
C TYR A 249 -2.02 -13.59 -18.38
N ALA A 250 -1.23 -13.71 -19.45
CA ALA A 250 -1.16 -14.93 -20.24
C ALA A 250 -0.60 -16.12 -19.42
N ALA A 251 0.41 -15.88 -18.57
CA ALA A 251 0.93 -16.88 -17.65
C ALA A 251 -0.12 -17.29 -16.61
N ALA A 252 -0.80 -16.31 -16.00
CA ALA A 252 -1.90 -16.56 -15.05
C ALA A 252 -3.03 -17.37 -15.69
N ALA A 253 -3.47 -17.02 -16.90
CA ALA A 253 -4.51 -17.75 -17.62
C ALA A 253 -4.09 -19.19 -17.98
N LYS A 254 -2.84 -19.41 -18.40
CA LYS A 254 -2.31 -20.77 -18.64
C LYS A 254 -2.28 -21.60 -17.35
N ALA A 255 -1.81 -21.02 -16.25
CA ALA A 255 -1.80 -21.67 -14.95
C ALA A 255 -3.22 -22.01 -14.45
N ALA A 256 -4.18 -21.09 -14.60
CA ALA A 256 -5.58 -21.30 -14.25
C ALA A 256 -6.20 -22.47 -15.04
N ARG A 257 -5.95 -22.56 -16.36
CA ARG A 257 -6.41 -23.72 -17.15
C ARG A 257 -5.78 -25.03 -16.71
N ALA A 258 -4.49 -25.02 -16.39
CA ALA A 258 -3.78 -26.23 -15.98
C ALA A 258 -4.28 -26.79 -14.64
N ILE A 259 -4.74 -25.95 -13.72
CA ILE A 259 -5.33 -26.39 -12.44
C ILE A 259 -6.81 -26.77 -12.57
N ALA A 260 -7.54 -26.21 -13.54
CA ALA A 260 -8.96 -26.55 -13.78
C ALA A 260 -9.14 -27.88 -14.54
N ALA A 261 -8.11 -28.35 -15.24
CA ALA A 261 -8.12 -29.63 -15.97
C ALA A 261 -7.74 -30.85 -15.10
N LYS A 262 -7.56 -30.64 -13.79
CA LYS A 262 -7.28 -31.67 -12.80
C LYS A 262 -8.53 -31.99 -12.00
#